data_AF-A0A1F1UDP7-F1
#
_entry.id   AF-A0A1F1UDP7-F1
#
_cell.length_a   1.000
_cell.length_b   1.000
_cell.length_c   1.000
_cell.angle_alpha   90.00
_cell.angle_beta   90.00
_cell.angle_gamma   90.00
#
_symmetry.space_group_name_H-M   'P 1'
#
loop_
_entity.id
_entity.type
_entity.pdbx_description
1 polymer ?
#
loop_
_entity_poly.entity_id
_entity_poly.type
_entity_poly.pdbx_seq_one_letter_code
_entity_poly.pdbx_strand_id
1 'polypeptide(L)'
;MITLPQEISGQPKRKTTSQSTAAWGSPASAILKCGEIAPAVTSDRCSTLDEVDWTARENNDGTWTIATYGREPYITITIDTARISSSDVAVAVSDAVKNNKATKRCTSARDLNLEAPEDADEDVVSEGKKNG
;
A
#
# COMPACT_ATOMS: atom_id res chain seq x y z
N MET A 1 -4.01 -4.08 22.62
CA MET A 1 -4.01 -5.24 21.70
C MET A 1 -4.36 -4.70 20.33
N ILE A 2 -3.54 -4.95 19.30
CA ILE A 2 -3.87 -4.57 17.92
C ILE A 2 -4.87 -5.60 17.39
N THR A 3 -6.02 -5.12 16.91
CA THR A 3 -7.03 -5.96 16.28
C THR A 3 -6.82 -5.90 14.78
N LEU A 4 -6.39 -7.03 14.20
CA LEU A 4 -6.28 -7.19 12.75
C LEU A 4 -7.52 -7.90 12.20
N PRO A 5 -7.91 -7.63 10.95
CA PRO A 5 -9.08 -8.24 10.32
C PRO A 5 -8.96 -9.76 10.24
N GLN A 6 -10.09 -10.46 10.45
CA GLN A 6 -10.14 -11.93 10.33
C GLN A 6 -10.17 -12.39 8.87
N GLU A 7 -10.47 -11.51 7.92
CA GLU A 7 -10.49 -11.78 6.50
C GLU A 7 -10.17 -10.50 5.72
N ILE A 8 -9.51 -10.61 4.57
CA ILE A 8 -9.31 -9.50 3.63
C ILE A 8 -9.64 -10.01 2.23
N SER A 9 -10.59 -9.38 1.54
CA SER A 9 -11.01 -9.74 0.17
C SER A 9 -11.21 -11.26 -0.04
N GLY A 10 -11.94 -11.91 0.88
CA GLY A 10 -12.18 -13.36 0.82
C GLY A 10 -11.02 -14.25 1.28
N GLN A 11 -9.88 -13.68 1.67
CA GLN A 11 -8.71 -14.41 2.18
C GLN A 11 -8.77 -14.51 3.71
N PRO A 12 -9.02 -15.69 4.30
CA PRO A 12 -9.14 -15.84 5.75
C PRO A 12 -7.78 -15.70 6.44
N LYS A 13 -7.79 -15.09 7.62
CA LYS A 13 -6.61 -14.97 8.49
C LYS A 13 -6.16 -16.35 8.96
N ARG A 14 -4.86 -16.57 8.99
CA ARG A 14 -4.22 -17.82 9.39
C ARG A 14 -3.63 -17.71 10.79
N LYS A 15 -3.50 -18.87 11.44
CA LYS A 15 -2.61 -18.99 12.59
C LYS A 15 -1.16 -18.95 12.12
N THR A 16 -0.38 -18.10 12.76
CA THR A 16 1.08 -17.99 12.61
C THR A 16 1.72 -18.36 13.94
N THR A 17 2.90 -18.97 13.91
CA THR A 17 3.70 -19.24 15.11
C THR A 17 4.80 -18.19 15.32
N SER A 18 5.08 -17.38 14.29
CA SER A 18 6.02 -16.26 14.36
C SER A 18 5.41 -15.08 15.11
N GLN A 19 6.18 -14.50 16.02
CA GLN A 19 5.79 -13.28 16.73
C GLN A 19 5.63 -12.11 15.75
N SER A 20 4.73 -11.17 16.09
CA SER A 20 4.50 -9.93 15.33
C SER A 20 4.19 -10.15 13.85
N THR A 21 3.67 -11.33 13.49
CA THR A 21 3.36 -11.72 12.11
C THR A 21 1.90 -12.12 12.00
N ALA A 22 1.22 -11.65 10.96
CA ALA A 22 -0.10 -12.12 10.55
C ALA A 22 -0.07 -12.53 9.08
N ALA A 23 -0.91 -13.48 8.68
CA ALA A 23 -0.99 -13.93 7.30
C ALA A 23 -2.44 -14.24 6.92
N TRP A 24 -2.76 -14.09 5.64
CA TRP A 24 -4.09 -14.36 5.07
C TRP A 24 -3.97 -15.24 3.81
N GLY A 25 -4.95 -16.11 3.60
CA GLY A 25 -5.07 -16.97 2.40
C GLY A 25 -4.22 -18.24 2.41
N SER A 26 -4.53 -19.23 1.56
CA SER A 26 -3.73 -20.46 1.41
C SER A 26 -3.63 -20.89 -0.06
N PRO A 27 -2.48 -20.71 -0.75
CA PRO A 27 -1.20 -20.15 -0.28
C PRO A 27 -1.32 -18.69 0.19
N ALA A 28 -0.32 -18.21 0.95
CA ALA A 28 -0.39 -16.89 1.56
C ALA A 28 -0.56 -15.80 0.49
N SER A 29 -1.62 -15.00 0.62
CA SER A 29 -1.90 -13.87 -0.27
C SER A 29 -1.39 -12.56 0.31
N ALA A 30 -1.31 -12.46 1.64
CA ALA A 30 -0.70 -11.34 2.35
C ALA A 30 0.00 -11.82 3.62
N ILE A 31 1.18 -11.27 3.91
CA ILE A 31 1.97 -11.53 5.12
C ILE A 31 2.37 -10.19 5.72
N LEU A 32 1.81 -9.86 6.88
CA LEU A 32 2.15 -8.67 7.65
C LEU A 32 3.24 -9.01 8.67
N LYS A 33 4.25 -8.15 8.78
CA LYS A 33 5.24 -8.14 9.86
C LYS A 33 5.26 -6.76 10.53
N CYS A 34 5.30 -6.75 11.85
CA CYS A 34 5.35 -5.53 12.65
C CYS A 34 6.67 -5.41 13.39
N GLY A 35 7.27 -4.21 13.36
CA GLY A 35 8.49 -3.89 14.11
C GLY A 35 9.78 -4.22 13.38
N GLU A 36 9.76 -4.29 12.04
CA GLU A 36 11.00 -4.32 11.26
C GLU A 36 11.73 -2.96 11.35
N ILE A 37 13.00 -2.91 10.98
CA ILE A 37 13.75 -1.64 10.95
C ILE A 37 13.37 -0.88 9.68
N ALA A 38 12.82 0.33 9.83
CA ALA A 38 12.53 1.20 8.70
C ALA A 38 13.83 1.61 7.99
N PRO A 39 13.84 1.70 6.65
CA PRO A 39 14.99 2.22 5.94
C PRO A 39 15.21 3.71 6.26
N ALA A 40 16.48 4.13 6.40
CA ALA A 40 16.82 5.51 6.70
C ALA A 40 16.35 6.49 5.61
N VAL A 41 16.43 6.05 4.35
CA VAL A 41 15.94 6.73 3.16
C VAL A 41 15.19 5.74 2.29
N THR A 42 14.18 6.21 1.56
CA THR A 42 13.45 5.39 0.60
C THR A 42 13.08 6.23 -0.62
N SER A 43 13.16 5.61 -1.80
CA SER A 43 12.68 6.15 -3.07
C SER A 43 11.38 5.47 -3.52
N ASP A 44 10.81 4.61 -2.67
CA ASP A 44 9.58 3.88 -2.95
C ASP A 44 8.40 4.86 -3.13
N ARG A 45 7.44 4.51 -3.98
CA ARG A 45 6.26 5.34 -4.22
C ARG A 45 5.43 5.42 -2.93
N CYS A 46 5.08 6.64 -2.51
CA CYS A 46 4.30 6.90 -1.31
C CYS A 46 2.86 7.23 -1.68
N SER A 47 1.88 6.65 -0.98
CA SER A 47 0.46 6.97 -1.14
C SER A 47 -0.27 6.89 0.20
N THR A 48 -1.23 7.77 0.40
CA THR A 48 -2.06 7.78 1.62
C THR A 48 -3.34 6.99 1.36
N LEU A 49 -3.59 5.95 2.15
CA LEU A 49 -4.80 5.14 2.11
C LEU A 49 -5.39 5.04 3.51
N ASP A 50 -6.64 5.47 3.63
CA ASP A 50 -7.35 5.53 4.92
C ASP A 50 -6.46 6.16 6.01
N GLU A 51 -6.00 7.40 5.76
CA GLU A 51 -5.16 8.24 6.65
C GLU A 51 -3.77 7.69 7.03
N VAL A 52 -3.40 6.51 6.53
CA VAL A 52 -2.09 5.89 6.71
C VAL A 52 -1.29 6.08 5.44
N ASP A 53 -0.06 6.57 5.60
CA ASP A 53 0.89 6.72 4.51
C ASP A 53 1.65 5.40 4.31
N TRP A 54 1.66 4.92 3.08
CA TRP A 54 2.28 3.65 2.69
C TRP A 54 3.31 3.89 1.59
N THR A 55 4.48 3.28 1.72
CA THR A 55 5.38 3.07 0.58
C THR A 55 5.07 1.74 -0.10
N ALA A 56 5.25 1.65 -1.42
CA ALA A 56 5.06 0.43 -2.19
C ALA A 56 6.26 0.16 -3.11
N ARG A 57 6.67 -1.11 -3.16
CA ARG A 57 7.69 -1.60 -4.09
C ARG A 57 7.36 -3.01 -4.57
N GLU A 58 7.76 -3.30 -5.80
CA GLU A 58 7.75 -4.65 -6.35
C GLU A 58 9.02 -5.39 -5.91
N ASN A 59 8.87 -6.67 -5.57
CA ASN A 59 9.97 -7.56 -5.21
C ASN A 59 10.41 -8.38 -6.43
N ASN A 60 11.63 -8.91 -6.40
CA ASN A 60 12.18 -9.69 -7.52
C ASN A 60 11.41 -10.98 -7.85
N ASP A 61 10.59 -11.47 -6.93
CA ASP A 61 9.75 -12.66 -7.10
C ASP A 61 8.33 -12.34 -7.62
N GLY A 62 8.08 -11.08 -8.02
CA GLY A 62 6.80 -10.61 -8.52
C GLY A 62 5.76 -10.30 -7.44
N THR A 63 6.09 -10.51 -6.16
CA THR A 63 5.23 -10.05 -5.06
C THR A 63 5.43 -8.55 -4.82
N TRP A 64 4.48 -7.92 -4.14
CA TRP A 64 4.58 -6.50 -3.76
C TRP A 64 4.77 -6.37 -2.26
N THR A 65 5.62 -5.44 -1.83
CA THR A 65 5.71 -5.03 -0.44
C THR A 65 5.15 -3.63 -0.27
N ILE A 66 4.12 -3.49 0.57
CA ILE A 66 3.73 -2.19 1.11
C ILE A 66 4.28 -2.03 2.52
N ALA A 67 4.64 -0.81 2.92
CA ALA A 67 5.16 -0.55 4.25
C ALA A 67 4.70 0.81 4.79
N THR A 68 4.52 0.94 6.10
CA THR A 68 4.09 2.20 6.70
C THR A 68 5.17 3.26 6.59
N TYR A 69 4.84 4.42 6.06
CA TYR A 69 5.73 5.56 5.98
C TYR A 69 5.58 6.47 7.21
N GLY A 70 6.72 6.86 7.80
CA GLY A 70 6.72 7.84 8.89
C GLY A 70 5.97 7.39 10.15
N ARG A 71 5.94 6.10 10.46
CA ARG A 71 5.30 5.57 11.69
C ARG A 71 6.22 4.57 12.37
N GLU A 72 6.12 4.50 13.69
CA GLU A 72 6.78 3.50 14.53
C GLU A 72 5.75 2.82 15.43
N PRO A 73 5.68 1.47 15.48
CA PRO A 73 6.52 0.50 14.77
C PRO A 73 6.34 0.53 13.24
N TYR A 74 7.42 0.22 12.52
CA TYR A 74 7.40 0.04 11.07
C TYR A 74 6.77 -1.30 10.72
N ILE A 75 5.73 -1.26 9.90
CA ILE A 75 4.95 -2.42 9.48
C ILE A 75 5.18 -2.64 8.00
N THR A 76 5.48 -3.89 7.61
CA THR A 76 5.62 -4.32 6.22
C THR A 76 4.57 -5.38 5.91
N ILE A 77 4.07 -5.38 4.69
CA ILE A 77 3.12 -6.39 4.21
C ILE A 77 3.54 -6.83 2.82
N THR A 78 3.92 -8.10 2.69
CA THR A 78 4.21 -8.73 1.39
C THR A 78 2.92 -9.36 0.83
N ILE A 79 2.63 -9.10 -0.44
CA ILE A 79 1.34 -9.33 -1.08
C ILE A 79 1.53 -10.05 -2.41
N ASP A 80 0.78 -11.13 -2.62
CA ASP A 80 0.58 -11.73 -3.94
C ASP A 80 -0.57 -11.00 -4.64
N THR A 81 -0.21 -10.04 -5.50
CA THR A 81 -1.17 -9.17 -6.19
C THR A 81 -2.01 -9.89 -7.25
N ALA A 82 -1.67 -11.14 -7.59
CA ALA A 82 -2.53 -11.98 -8.44
C ALA A 82 -3.74 -12.53 -7.67
N ARG A 83 -3.76 -12.44 -6.33
CA ARG A 83 -4.83 -12.95 -5.46
C ARG A 83 -5.60 -11.86 -4.73
N ILE A 84 -4.93 -10.76 -4.37
CA ILE A 84 -5.51 -9.69 -3.58
C ILE A 84 -4.90 -8.33 -3.93
N SER A 85 -5.71 -7.27 -3.91
CA SER A 85 -5.22 -5.92 -4.15
C SER A 85 -4.40 -5.38 -2.97
N SER A 86 -3.32 -4.66 -3.26
CA SER A 86 -2.54 -3.96 -2.24
C SER A 86 -3.34 -2.86 -1.54
N SER A 87 -4.26 -2.19 -2.25
CA SER A 87 -5.15 -1.18 -1.67
C SER A 87 -6.10 -1.77 -0.65
N ASP A 88 -6.69 -2.92 -0.95
CA ASP A 88 -7.64 -3.61 -0.06
C ASP A 88 -6.94 -4.04 1.23
N VAL A 89 -5.73 -4.59 1.09
CA VAL A 89 -4.91 -4.98 2.23
C VAL A 89 -4.56 -3.77 3.09
N ALA A 90 -4.10 -2.66 2.47
CA ALA A 90 -3.75 -1.44 3.18
C ALA A 90 -4.95 -0.90 3.99
N VAL A 91 -6.10 -0.72 3.33
CA VAL A 91 -7.33 -0.23 3.96
C VAL A 91 -7.80 -1.16 5.08
N ALA A 92 -7.80 -2.48 4.86
CA ALA A 92 -8.28 -3.44 5.85
C ALA A 92 -7.45 -3.47 7.15
N VAL A 93 -6.17 -3.06 7.09
CA VAL A 93 -5.31 -2.99 8.28
C VAL A 93 -5.15 -1.57 8.83
N SER A 94 -5.65 -0.54 8.13
CA SER A 94 -5.39 0.86 8.49
C SER A 94 -5.84 1.19 9.91
N ASP A 95 -6.99 0.71 10.38
CA ASP A 95 -7.46 0.92 11.77
C ASP A 95 -6.45 0.41 12.82
N ALA A 96 -5.79 -0.72 12.55
CA ALA A 96 -4.75 -1.23 13.43
C ALA A 96 -3.52 -0.32 13.43
N VAL A 97 -3.15 0.21 12.26
CA VAL A 97 -1.95 1.03 12.05
C VAL A 97 -2.13 2.48 12.53
N LYS A 98 -3.32 3.05 12.42
CA LYS A 98 -3.63 4.45 12.78
C LYS A 98 -3.25 4.81 14.21
N ASN A 99 -3.27 3.83 15.12
CA ASN A 99 -2.87 3.99 16.51
C ASN A 99 -1.40 4.41 16.69
N ASN A 100 -0.55 4.17 15.68
CA ASN A 100 0.86 4.53 15.70
C ASN A 100 1.05 5.95 15.14
N LYS A 101 1.43 6.92 15.97
CA LYS A 101 1.52 8.34 15.55
C LYS A 101 2.41 8.53 14.30
N ALA A 102 1.91 9.28 13.32
CA ALA A 102 2.69 9.69 12.15
C ALA A 102 3.72 10.77 12.52
N THR A 103 4.96 10.59 12.07
CA THR A 103 6.10 11.50 12.16
C THR A 103 6.50 12.08 10.81
N LYS A 104 6.12 11.43 9.71
CA LYS A 104 6.25 11.90 8.32
C LYS A 104 4.95 11.59 7.56
N ARG A 105 4.73 12.26 6.43
CA ARG A 105 3.58 12.10 5.55
C ARG A 105 4.05 12.00 4.10
N CYS A 106 3.27 11.34 3.24
CA CYS A 106 3.55 11.42 1.80
C CYS A 106 3.43 12.89 1.34
N THR A 107 4.30 13.31 0.42
CA THR A 107 4.20 14.63 -0.21
C THR A 107 3.33 14.55 -1.46
N SER A 108 2.34 15.42 -1.55
CA SER A 108 1.59 15.68 -2.79
C SER A 108 2.24 16.81 -3.60
N ALA A 109 1.87 16.94 -4.88
CA ALA A 109 2.30 18.07 -5.71
C ALA A 109 1.97 19.43 -5.04
N ARG A 110 0.82 19.48 -4.34
CA ARG A 110 0.38 20.65 -3.59
C ARG A 110 1.29 20.98 -2.41
N ASP A 111 1.84 19.98 -1.72
CA ASP A 111 2.81 20.20 -0.62
C ASP A 111 4.15 20.74 -1.12
N LEU A 112 4.47 20.47 -2.39
CA LEU A 112 5.67 20.99 -3.05
C LEU A 112 5.43 22.35 -3.70
N ASN A 113 4.23 22.94 -3.56
CA ASN A 113 3.79 24.13 -4.27
C ASN A 113 4.08 24.04 -5.79
N LEU A 114 3.97 22.82 -6.33
CA LEU A 114 4.00 22.56 -7.76
C LEU A 114 2.56 22.74 -8.24
N GLU A 115 2.30 23.82 -8.97
CA GLU A 115 1.04 23.98 -9.69
C GLU A 115 0.92 22.82 -10.68
N ALA A 116 -0.12 21.99 -10.54
CA ALA A 116 -0.42 20.99 -11.54
C ALA A 116 -0.65 21.73 -12.87
N PRO A 117 -0.07 21.29 -14.00
CA PRO A 117 -0.36 21.93 -15.28
C PRO A 117 -1.88 21.85 -15.53
N GLU A 118 -2.52 23.00 -15.72
CA GLU A 118 -3.98 23.12 -15.87
C GLU A 118 -4.49 22.60 -17.23
N ASP A 119 -3.62 22.24 -18.17
CA ASP A 119 -4.01 21.91 -19.54
C ASP A 119 -3.61 20.47 -19.91
N ALA A 120 -4.38 19.50 -19.42
CA ALA A 120 -4.56 18.24 -20.13
C ALA A 120 -5.91 18.32 -20.86
N ASP A 121 -5.94 19.05 -21.99
CA ASP A 121 -7.07 19.00 -22.91
C ASP A 121 -7.28 17.54 -23.35
N GLU A 122 -8.40 16.97 -22.89
CA GLU A 122 -8.92 15.66 -23.23
C GLU A 122 -9.63 15.65 -24.61
N ASP A 123 -9.30 16.58 -25.52
CA ASP A 123 -10.02 16.77 -26.79
C ASP A 123 -9.08 16.88 -28.01
N VAL A 124 -8.51 15.73 -28.43
CA VAL A 124 -8.37 15.43 -29.87
C VAL A 124 -8.94 14.04 -30.11
N VAL A 125 -10.27 13.98 -30.04
CA VAL A 125 -11.09 12.89 -30.58
C VAL A 125 -10.99 12.89 -32.11
N SER A 126 -10.45 11.79 -32.62
CA SER A 126 -10.76 11.12 -33.90
C SER A 126 -10.92 11.94 -35.18
N GLU A 127 -10.07 11.68 -36.18
CA GLU A 127 -10.53 11.44 -37.54
C GLU A 127 -9.72 10.32 -38.21
N GLY A 128 -10.25 9.09 -38.09
CA GLY A 128 -9.99 8.01 -39.03
C GLY A 128 -11.31 7.60 -39.67
N LYS A 129 -11.63 8.11 -40.88
CA LYS A 129 -12.64 7.48 -41.75
C LYS A 129 -12.44 7.77 -43.26
N LYS A 130 -11.90 6.74 -43.92
CA LYS A 130 -12.27 6.15 -45.23
C LYS A 130 -12.61 7.04 -46.46
N ASN A 131 -11.90 6.68 -47.53
CA ASN A 131 -12.34 6.41 -48.91
C ASN A 131 -12.73 7.58 -49.83
N GLY A 132 -11.99 7.66 -50.94
CA GLY A 132 -12.31 8.37 -52.18
C GLY A 132 -11.22 8.11 -53.20
#